data_AF-A0A8T2A075-F1
#
_entry.id   AF-A0A8T2A075-F1
#
_cell.length_a   1.000
_cell.length_b   1.000
_cell.length_c   1.000
_cell.angle_alpha   90.00
_cell.angle_beta   90.00
_cell.angle_gamma   90.00
#
_symmetry.space_group_name_H-M   'P 1'
#
loop_
_entity.id
_entity.type
_entity.pdbx_description
1 polymer ?
#
loop_
_entity_poly.entity_id
_entity_poly.type
_entity_poly.pdbx_seq_one_letter_code
_entity_poly.pdbx_strand_id
1 'polypeptide(L)'
;MTRSPIVSGRSFVRGTNFQYAGSQFAGLQRPLAHAPPNSQAVNVEPNEQREQAAPVIRDIRQLHPLRRNGAKWFKNNTEVSTRIRKIIEGCFKGPWYSWKRVPPFYKEAWFSTFKTKYEWDASIEDLVKANFDHLAATRLKGMVSLAKSKRKQPEWILSEHWRVMVDYWMTPKAKEKSEKARSSRLFSRDGLGAHRHRAGSRSYAKVQDVLEANNEDSSFIAVMKKTHQKSDGTYVDEKARLIAEKFDEHVQERLSQMESSNGEVLTIASLSLEEKNEIYVKIVGMSKQGRVFGLGSLQNGVSMLLDGSSVPSQPMEEGVGTLAHRVEELENELRKSRDENLLLEKRLQTIEDIYISTSSVGVAP
;
A
#
# COMPACT_ATOMS: atom_id res chain seq x y z
N MET A 1 -7.56 44.36 -15.73
CA MET A 1 -8.05 43.60 -14.56
C MET A 1 -7.41 42.22 -14.56
N THR A 2 -6.23 42.13 -13.93
CA THR A 2 -5.36 40.94 -13.89
C THR A 2 -5.59 40.20 -12.58
N ARG A 3 -6.07 38.95 -12.64
CA ARG A 3 -6.26 38.09 -11.47
C ARG A 3 -4.98 37.26 -11.24
N SER A 4 -4.33 37.47 -10.09
CA SER A 4 -3.12 36.77 -9.67
C SER A 4 -3.36 35.25 -9.49
N PRO A 5 -2.36 34.38 -9.77
CA PRO A 5 -2.48 32.95 -9.53
C PRO A 5 -2.25 32.62 -8.05
N ILE A 6 -3.25 31.99 -7.43
CA ILE A 6 -3.18 31.49 -6.05
C ILE A 6 -2.22 30.30 -5.99
N VAL A 7 -1.11 30.50 -5.29
CA VAL A 7 -0.13 29.46 -4.92
C VAL A 7 -0.74 28.60 -3.81
N SER A 8 -1.05 27.33 -4.09
CA SER A 8 -1.37 26.35 -3.05
C SER A 8 -0.17 25.46 -2.80
N GLY A 9 0.62 25.83 -1.80
CA GLY A 9 1.70 25.02 -1.25
C GLY A 9 1.13 23.89 -0.39
N ARG A 10 1.73 22.70 -0.50
CA ARG A 10 1.63 21.67 0.55
C ARG A 10 2.30 22.22 1.82
N SER A 11 1.53 22.67 2.79
CA SER A 11 2.02 22.93 4.15
C SER A 11 2.30 21.59 4.82
N PHE A 12 3.54 21.12 4.75
CA PHE A 12 4.06 20.19 5.75
C PHE A 12 4.29 20.99 7.03
N VAL A 13 3.36 20.90 7.97
CA VAL A 13 3.60 21.40 9.33
C VAL A 13 4.64 20.47 9.96
N ARG A 14 5.85 20.99 10.12
CA ARG A 14 6.94 20.38 10.89
C ARG A 14 6.76 20.87 12.33
N GLY A 15 6.40 19.97 13.24
CA GLY A 15 6.40 20.26 14.68
C GLY A 15 7.83 20.47 15.18
N THR A 16 7.99 21.56 15.94
CA THR A 16 9.18 22.17 16.53
C THR A 16 9.77 21.35 17.69
N ASN A 17 11.10 21.19 17.73
CA ASN A 17 12.04 21.74 18.73
C ASN A 17 11.55 21.68 20.20
N PHE A 18 12.09 20.72 20.95
CA PHE A 18 12.26 20.84 22.40
C PHE A 18 13.63 21.47 22.69
N GLN A 19 13.60 22.62 23.34
CA GLN A 19 14.74 23.31 23.93
C GLN A 19 15.26 22.49 25.12
N TYR A 20 16.56 22.21 25.17
CA TYR A 20 17.22 21.79 26.40
C TYR A 20 17.77 23.05 27.09
N ALA A 21 17.21 23.35 28.26
CA ALA A 21 17.78 24.30 29.21
C ALA A 21 19.02 23.68 29.85
N GLY A 22 20.09 24.46 29.95
CA GLY A 22 21.30 24.10 30.67
C GLY A 22 21.10 24.16 32.18
N SER A 23 21.82 23.29 32.89
CA SER A 23 22.20 23.52 34.28
C SER A 23 23.61 22.96 34.48
N GLN A 24 24.50 23.85 34.90
CA GLN A 24 25.82 23.55 35.44
C GLN A 24 25.68 22.76 36.74
N PHE A 25 26.66 21.92 37.08
CA PHE A 25 27.21 21.83 38.45
C PHE A 25 28.60 21.19 38.42
N ALA A 26 29.52 21.82 39.17
CA ALA A 26 30.87 21.40 39.52
C ALA A 26 30.88 19.97 40.10
N GLY A 27 31.85 19.10 39.82
CA GLY A 27 33.27 19.22 40.21
C GLY A 27 33.49 18.48 41.52
N LEU A 28 34.32 17.42 41.52
CA LEU A 28 35.17 16.98 42.64
C LEU A 28 36.09 15.82 42.21
N GLN A 29 37.22 15.74 42.90
CA GLN A 29 38.50 15.16 42.50
C GLN A 29 38.64 13.63 42.66
N ARG A 30 39.61 13.13 41.89
CA ARG A 30 40.39 11.86 41.99
C ARG A 30 41.08 11.70 43.36
N PRO A 31 41.57 10.51 43.77
CA PRO A 31 42.87 9.97 43.26
C PRO A 31 42.91 8.42 43.13
N LEU A 32 43.45 7.82 42.06
CA LEU A 32 44.84 7.39 41.82
C LEU A 32 45.61 6.74 43.00
N ALA A 33 45.90 5.44 42.89
CA ALA A 33 47.10 4.81 43.44
C ALA A 33 47.48 3.49 42.72
N HIS A 34 48.72 3.47 42.22
CA HIS A 34 49.73 2.40 42.08
C HIS A 34 49.46 0.99 41.50
N ALA A 35 50.38 0.61 40.59
CA ALA A 35 50.83 -0.76 40.24
C ALA A 35 52.35 -0.86 40.56
N PRO A 36 53.11 -1.97 40.37
CA PRO A 36 52.84 -3.41 40.08
C PRO A 36 53.70 -4.33 41.03
N PRO A 37 54.32 -5.49 40.66
CA PRO A 37 53.97 -6.66 39.83
C PRO A 37 54.08 -8.03 40.58
N ASN A 38 53.76 -9.12 39.87
CA ASN A 38 54.53 -10.40 39.81
C ASN A 38 53.85 -11.71 40.30
N SER A 39 53.57 -12.57 39.30
CA SER A 39 53.72 -14.03 39.21
C SER A 39 53.54 -14.92 40.45
N GLN A 40 52.54 -15.80 40.40
CA GLN A 40 52.74 -17.25 40.57
C GLN A 40 51.53 -18.04 40.06
N ALA A 41 51.83 -19.08 39.28
CA ALA A 41 50.90 -19.97 38.63
C ALA A 41 50.27 -20.96 39.62
N VAL A 42 48.96 -21.20 39.50
CA VAL A 42 48.34 -22.45 39.96
C VAL A 42 47.37 -22.91 38.87
N ASN A 43 47.67 -24.08 38.31
CA ASN A 43 46.82 -24.81 37.37
C ASN A 43 45.52 -25.24 38.04
N VAL A 44 44.37 -24.91 37.43
CA VAL A 44 43.13 -25.67 37.56
C VAL A 44 42.48 -25.75 36.18
N GLU A 45 42.20 -26.98 35.75
CA GLU A 45 41.60 -27.39 34.48
C GLU A 45 40.16 -26.88 34.26
N PRO A 46 39.62 -26.98 33.02
CA PRO A 46 38.66 -26.02 32.48
C PRO A 46 37.22 -26.31 32.92
N ASN A 47 36.55 -25.30 33.46
CA ASN A 47 35.11 -25.31 33.64
C ASN A 47 34.45 -24.88 32.32
N GLU A 48 33.84 -25.82 31.60
CA GLU A 48 32.99 -25.57 30.43
C GLU A 48 31.75 -24.78 30.82
N GLN A 49 31.90 -23.47 31.01
CA GLN A 49 30.77 -22.56 30.98
C GLN A 49 30.51 -22.20 29.53
N ARG A 50 29.64 -23.00 28.92
CA ARG A 50 28.92 -22.68 27.69
C ARG A 50 28.31 -21.31 27.86
N GLU A 51 29.02 -20.29 27.37
CA GLU A 51 28.49 -18.96 27.13
C GLU A 51 27.30 -19.18 26.18
N GLN A 52 26.10 -19.21 26.74
CA GLN A 52 24.87 -19.16 25.96
C GLN A 52 24.89 -17.80 25.30
N ALA A 53 25.48 -17.74 24.10
CA ALA A 53 25.41 -16.60 23.24
C ALA A 53 23.94 -16.20 23.17
N ALA A 54 23.63 -15.05 23.77
CA ALA A 54 22.34 -14.42 23.62
C ALA A 54 21.97 -14.49 22.13
N PRO A 55 20.71 -14.85 21.79
CA PRO A 55 20.35 -15.02 20.40
C PRO A 55 20.71 -13.73 19.68
N VAL A 56 21.67 -13.81 18.76
CA VAL A 56 22.00 -12.72 17.86
C VAL A 56 20.67 -12.38 17.21
N ILE A 57 20.07 -11.25 17.61
CA ILE A 57 18.89 -10.71 16.95
C ILE A 57 19.41 -10.34 15.56
N ARG A 58 19.39 -11.32 14.64
CA ARG A 58 19.62 -11.07 13.23
C ARG A 58 18.64 -9.96 12.87
N ASP A 59 19.08 -8.90 12.22
CA ASP A 59 18.18 -7.92 11.60
C ASP A 59 17.35 -8.70 10.58
N ILE A 60 16.23 -9.29 11.02
CA ILE A 60 15.42 -10.22 10.23
C ILE A 60 14.81 -9.40 9.11
N ARG A 61 15.48 -9.45 7.96
CA ARG A 61 14.99 -8.93 6.67
C ARG A 61 14.07 -9.95 6.01
N GLN A 62 13.37 -10.75 6.82
CA GLN A 62 12.40 -11.70 6.31
C GLN A 62 11.08 -11.00 6.00
N LEU A 63 10.50 -11.31 4.84
CA LEU A 63 9.15 -10.90 4.48
C LEU A 63 8.22 -12.09 4.62
N HIS A 64 7.12 -11.88 5.34
CA HIS A 64 6.06 -12.87 5.47
C HIS A 64 4.71 -12.16 5.59
N PRO A 65 3.65 -12.59 4.86
CA PRO A 65 2.35 -11.94 4.90
C PRO A 65 1.73 -11.91 6.29
N LEU A 66 1.89 -13.00 7.05
CA LEU A 66 1.43 -13.11 8.43
C LEU A 66 2.37 -12.47 9.46
N ARG A 67 3.51 -11.91 9.04
CA ARG A 67 4.49 -11.25 9.92
C ARG A 67 4.96 -12.09 11.12
N ARG A 68 4.93 -13.43 11.00
CA ARG A 68 5.38 -14.36 12.03
C ARG A 68 6.83 -14.05 12.42
N ASN A 69 7.18 -14.23 13.68
CA ASN A 69 8.53 -14.04 14.21
C ASN A 69 9.11 -12.63 13.96
N GLY A 70 8.26 -11.59 13.90
CA GLY A 70 8.69 -10.21 13.65
C GLY A 70 9.00 -9.90 12.18
N ALA A 71 8.63 -10.79 11.24
CA ALA A 71 8.82 -10.57 9.82
C ALA A 71 8.12 -9.30 9.32
N LYS A 72 8.76 -8.62 8.37
CA LYS A 72 8.30 -7.33 7.83
C LYS A 72 7.27 -7.57 6.73
N TRP A 73 6.33 -6.63 6.54
CA TRP A 73 5.39 -6.68 5.42
C TRP A 73 5.03 -5.29 4.90
N PHE A 74 4.71 -5.21 3.61
CA PHE A 74 4.63 -3.98 2.83
C PHE A 74 3.75 -2.86 3.43
N LYS A 75 2.49 -3.15 3.76
CA LYS A 75 1.51 -2.15 4.23
C LYS A 75 1.74 -1.72 5.69
N ASN A 76 2.47 -2.53 6.47
CA ASN A 76 2.63 -2.39 7.91
C ASN A 76 4.02 -1.84 8.29
N ASN A 77 4.97 -1.85 7.35
CA ASN A 77 6.36 -1.52 7.65
C ASN A 77 6.88 -0.33 6.82
N THR A 78 7.31 0.73 7.51
CA THR A 78 7.86 1.95 6.90
C THR A 78 9.25 1.75 6.30
N GLU A 79 10.03 0.79 6.81
CA GLU A 79 11.36 0.47 6.34
C GLU A 79 11.32 -0.17 4.95
N VAL A 80 10.45 -1.16 4.73
CA VAL A 80 10.23 -1.77 3.40
C VAL A 80 9.92 -0.68 2.37
N SER A 81 9.01 0.22 2.73
CA SER A 81 8.61 1.32 1.86
C SER A 81 9.74 2.33 1.60
N THR A 82 10.57 2.59 2.61
CA THR A 82 11.76 3.45 2.50
C THR A 82 12.84 2.79 1.65
N ARG A 83 13.01 1.47 1.75
CA ARG A 83 13.97 0.72 0.93
C ARG A 83 13.60 0.75 -0.54
N ILE A 84 12.33 0.49 -0.89
CA ILE A 84 11.85 0.60 -2.27
C ILE A 84 12.06 2.01 -2.82
N ARG A 85 11.75 3.04 -2.02
CA ARG A 85 12.03 4.43 -2.39
C ARG A 85 13.50 4.62 -2.75
N LYS A 86 14.42 4.13 -1.91
CA LYS A 86 15.86 4.26 -2.12
C LYS A 86 16.37 3.49 -3.35
N ILE A 87 15.80 2.32 -3.64
CA ILE A 87 16.11 1.55 -4.85
C ILE A 87 15.73 2.36 -6.10
N ILE A 88 14.53 2.95 -6.12
CA ILE A 88 14.08 3.79 -7.23
C ILE A 88 14.96 5.03 -7.36
N GLU A 89 15.25 5.74 -6.27
CA GLU A 89 16.14 6.91 -6.27
C GLU A 89 17.55 6.58 -6.81
N GLY A 90 18.10 5.42 -6.44
CA GLY A 90 19.45 5.01 -6.86
C GLY A 90 19.56 4.62 -8.33
N CYS A 91 18.46 4.20 -8.97
CA CYS A 91 18.47 3.71 -10.35
C CYS A 91 17.33 4.31 -11.19
N PHE A 92 17.17 5.64 -11.13
CA PHE A 92 16.22 6.37 -11.97
C PHE A 92 16.91 6.89 -13.25
N LYS A 93 16.78 6.13 -14.35
CA LYS A 93 17.55 6.33 -15.59
C LYS A 93 16.70 6.75 -16.79
N GLY A 94 15.52 7.31 -16.56
CA GLY A 94 14.64 7.79 -17.64
C GLY A 94 13.57 8.77 -17.17
N PRO A 95 12.86 9.44 -18.09
CA PRO A 95 11.85 10.47 -17.75
C PRO A 95 10.51 9.84 -17.32
N TRP A 96 10.55 8.91 -16.34
CA TRP A 96 9.40 8.10 -15.96
C TRP A 96 8.54 8.80 -14.90
N TYR A 97 7.66 9.70 -15.36
CA TYR A 97 6.71 10.41 -14.50
C TYR A 97 5.57 9.53 -13.94
N SER A 98 5.52 8.24 -14.29
CA SER A 98 4.56 7.27 -13.73
C SER A 98 5.08 5.84 -13.88
N TRP A 99 4.58 4.90 -13.07
CA TRP A 99 4.95 3.48 -13.11
C TRP A 99 4.77 2.84 -14.50
N LYS A 100 3.71 3.23 -15.22
CA LYS A 100 3.44 2.74 -16.58
C LYS A 100 4.51 3.14 -17.59
N ARG A 101 5.24 4.22 -17.34
CA ARG A 101 6.31 4.70 -18.22
C ARG A 101 7.65 4.03 -17.94
N VAL A 102 7.78 3.33 -16.80
CA VAL A 102 8.98 2.58 -16.46
C VAL A 102 9.03 1.33 -17.34
N PRO A 103 10.10 1.10 -18.12
CA PRO A 103 10.27 -0.11 -18.91
C PRO A 103 10.30 -1.36 -18.01
N PRO A 104 9.79 -2.52 -18.49
CA PRO A 104 9.82 -3.78 -17.73
C PRO A 104 11.20 -4.13 -17.18
N PHE A 105 12.25 -3.94 -18.00
CA PHE A 105 13.64 -4.15 -17.59
C PHE A 105 14.00 -3.42 -16.28
N TYR A 106 13.61 -2.15 -16.13
CA TYR A 106 13.91 -1.38 -14.92
C TYR A 106 13.06 -1.80 -13.72
N LYS A 107 11.81 -2.24 -13.95
CA LYS A 107 10.98 -2.80 -12.87
C LYS A 107 11.61 -4.07 -12.32
N GLU A 108 12.08 -4.95 -13.20
CA GLU A 108 12.80 -6.16 -12.81
C GLU A 108 14.14 -5.85 -12.16
N ALA A 109 14.93 -4.90 -12.68
CA ALA A 109 16.18 -4.50 -12.04
C ALA A 109 15.97 -3.96 -10.61
N TRP A 110 14.92 -3.15 -10.40
CA TRP A 110 14.55 -2.68 -9.06
C TRP A 110 14.09 -3.82 -8.16
N PHE A 111 13.31 -4.77 -8.69
CA PHE A 111 12.88 -5.95 -7.93
C PHE A 111 14.05 -6.87 -7.58
N SER A 112 14.96 -7.15 -8.50
CA SER A 112 16.19 -7.91 -8.26
C SER A 112 17.04 -7.25 -7.18
N THR A 113 17.19 -5.92 -7.22
CA THR A 113 17.86 -5.18 -6.13
C THR A 113 17.13 -5.37 -4.80
N PHE A 114 15.80 -5.40 -4.80
CA PHE A 114 14.99 -5.65 -3.62
C PHE A 114 15.18 -7.07 -3.05
N LYS A 115 15.31 -8.10 -3.90
CA LYS A 115 15.64 -9.48 -3.48
C LYS A 115 16.97 -9.55 -2.70
N THR A 116 17.95 -8.71 -3.03
CA THR A 116 19.22 -8.67 -2.29
C THR A 116 19.09 -8.09 -0.86
N LYS A 117 17.94 -7.48 -0.53
CA LYS A 117 17.73 -6.77 0.74
C LYS A 117 16.74 -7.46 1.66
N TYR A 118 15.98 -8.43 1.16
CA TYR A 118 14.96 -9.14 1.90
C TYR A 118 14.90 -10.59 1.45
N GLU A 119 14.59 -11.47 2.39
CA GLU A 119 14.44 -12.90 2.17
C GLU A 119 12.98 -13.30 2.37
N TRP A 120 12.51 -14.28 1.60
CA TRP A 120 11.17 -14.83 1.71
C TRP A 120 11.15 -16.26 1.17
N ASP A 121 10.09 -16.98 1.48
CA ASP A 121 9.85 -18.31 0.92
C ASP A 121 9.49 -18.21 -0.57
N ALA A 122 10.09 -19.05 -1.41
CA ALA A 122 9.87 -19.02 -2.86
C ALA A 122 8.39 -19.16 -3.24
N SER A 123 7.57 -19.85 -2.43
CA SER A 123 6.12 -20.00 -2.66
C SER A 123 5.36 -18.68 -2.65
N ILE A 124 5.90 -17.63 -2.03
CA ILE A 124 5.26 -16.30 -1.96
C ILE A 124 5.91 -15.27 -2.89
N GLU A 125 6.81 -15.68 -3.81
CA GLU A 125 7.54 -14.74 -4.67
C GLU A 125 6.60 -13.86 -5.51
N ASP A 126 5.59 -14.45 -6.16
CA ASP A 126 4.63 -13.69 -6.97
C ASP A 126 3.84 -12.69 -6.12
N LEU A 127 3.46 -13.07 -4.90
CA LEU A 127 2.78 -12.19 -3.96
C LEU A 127 3.69 -11.03 -3.54
N VAL A 128 4.97 -11.31 -3.26
CA VAL A 128 5.97 -10.30 -2.91
C VAL A 128 6.19 -9.36 -4.11
N LYS A 129 6.29 -9.88 -5.33
CA LYS A 129 6.45 -9.10 -6.56
C LYS A 129 5.24 -8.18 -6.81
N ALA A 130 4.02 -8.70 -6.69
CA ALA A 130 2.81 -7.91 -6.84
C ALA A 130 2.73 -6.76 -5.81
N ASN A 131 3.06 -7.05 -4.55
CA ASN A 131 3.09 -6.03 -3.50
C ASN A 131 4.22 -5.01 -3.70
N PHE A 132 5.38 -5.46 -4.18
CA PHE A 132 6.50 -4.61 -4.56
C PHE A 132 6.10 -3.64 -5.67
N ASP A 133 5.54 -4.14 -6.78
CA ASP A 133 5.13 -3.32 -7.92
C ASP A 133 4.08 -2.29 -7.51
N HIS A 134 3.10 -2.69 -6.68
CA HIS A 134 2.10 -1.78 -6.15
C HIS A 134 2.70 -0.67 -5.28
N LEU A 135 3.60 -1.03 -4.36
CA LEU A 135 4.24 -0.07 -3.46
C LEU A 135 5.21 0.84 -4.21
N ALA A 136 5.99 0.31 -5.14
CA ALA A 136 6.90 1.04 -6.00
C ALA A 136 6.15 2.05 -6.87
N ALA A 137 5.03 1.65 -7.48
CA ALA A 137 4.17 2.55 -8.23
C ALA A 137 3.64 3.71 -7.37
N THR A 138 3.19 3.41 -6.16
CA THR A 138 2.69 4.41 -5.21
C THR A 138 3.79 5.37 -4.77
N ARG A 139 4.99 4.85 -4.46
CA ARG A 139 6.15 5.66 -4.04
C ARG A 139 6.64 6.55 -5.17
N LEU A 140 6.82 6.01 -6.37
CA LEU A 140 7.23 6.78 -7.54
C LEU A 140 6.26 7.94 -7.82
N LYS A 141 4.95 7.66 -7.83
CA LYS A 141 3.92 8.68 -7.99
C LYS A 141 4.02 9.78 -6.92
N GLY A 142 4.21 9.39 -5.65
CA GLY A 142 4.33 10.34 -4.54
C GLY A 142 5.56 11.24 -4.66
N MET A 143 6.73 10.65 -4.98
CA MET A 143 8.00 11.37 -5.15
C MET A 143 7.94 12.35 -6.32
N VAL A 144 7.49 11.89 -7.50
CA VAL A 144 7.37 12.74 -8.69
C VAL A 144 6.34 13.85 -8.47
N SER A 145 5.21 13.53 -7.83
CA SER A 145 4.19 14.54 -7.49
C SER A 145 4.73 15.60 -6.54
N LEU A 146 5.56 15.22 -5.56
CA LEU A 146 6.19 16.17 -4.66
C LEU A 146 7.15 17.09 -5.43
N ALA A 147 8.02 16.52 -6.27
CA ALA A 147 8.94 17.28 -7.11
C ALA A 147 8.19 18.28 -8.01
N LYS A 148 7.14 17.81 -8.70
CA LYS A 148 6.28 18.64 -9.54
C LYS A 148 5.65 19.79 -8.75
N SER A 149 5.08 19.52 -7.57
CA SER A 149 4.43 20.56 -6.77
C SER A 149 5.41 21.64 -6.28
N LYS A 150 6.65 21.27 -5.95
CA LYS A 150 7.70 22.22 -5.54
C LYS A 150 8.36 22.94 -6.72
N ARG A 151 8.10 22.50 -7.96
CA ARG A 151 8.77 22.96 -9.19
C ARG A 151 10.30 22.95 -9.07
N LYS A 152 10.85 22.04 -8.27
CA LYS A 152 12.28 21.88 -8.03
C LYS A 152 12.72 20.50 -8.48
N GLN A 153 13.75 20.44 -9.31
CA GLN A 153 14.39 19.20 -9.73
C GLN A 153 14.98 18.46 -8.50
N PRO A 154 14.64 17.18 -8.29
CA PRO A 154 15.30 16.35 -7.30
C PRO A 154 16.68 15.88 -7.78
N GLU A 155 17.61 15.69 -6.84
CA GLU A 155 18.97 15.19 -7.11
C GLU A 155 19.01 13.82 -7.81
N TRP A 156 18.02 12.97 -7.54
CA TRP A 156 17.92 11.62 -8.11
C TRP A 156 17.35 11.60 -9.54
N ILE A 157 16.96 12.74 -10.11
CA ILE A 157 16.53 12.84 -11.51
C ILE A 157 17.57 13.67 -12.28
N LEU A 158 18.16 13.06 -13.32
CA LEU A 158 19.06 13.77 -14.23
C LEU A 158 18.33 14.93 -14.92
N SER A 159 19.04 16.04 -15.13
CA SER A 159 18.45 17.28 -15.66
C SER A 159 17.79 17.10 -17.02
N GLU A 160 18.35 16.26 -17.88
CA GLU A 160 17.77 15.90 -19.18
C GLU A 160 16.39 15.23 -19.03
N HIS A 161 16.29 14.22 -18.16
CA HIS A 161 15.04 13.53 -17.88
C HIS A 161 14.02 14.45 -17.22
N TRP A 162 14.47 15.32 -16.31
CA TRP A 162 13.61 16.30 -15.65
C TRP A 162 12.97 17.26 -16.65
N ARG A 163 13.74 17.79 -17.60
CA ARG A 163 13.24 18.66 -18.67
C ARG A 163 12.12 18.00 -19.46
N VAL A 164 12.33 16.76 -19.93
CA VAL A 164 11.30 15.99 -20.65
C VAL A 164 10.02 15.80 -19.82
N MET A 165 10.16 15.55 -18.52
CA MET A 165 9.02 15.42 -17.61
C MET A 165 8.25 16.73 -17.44
N VAL A 166 8.95 17.87 -17.34
CA VAL A 166 8.37 19.20 -17.24
C VAL A 166 7.60 19.55 -18.52
N ASP A 167 8.20 19.32 -19.68
CA ASP A 167 7.57 19.57 -20.99
C ASP A 167 6.26 18.78 -21.12
N TYR A 168 6.28 17.49 -20.75
CA TYR A 168 5.07 16.67 -20.71
C TYR A 168 3.99 17.27 -19.81
N TRP A 169 4.33 17.78 -18.62
CA TRP A 169 3.35 18.38 -17.72
C TRP A 169 2.79 19.72 -18.20
N MET A 170 3.50 20.41 -19.09
CA MET A 170 3.03 21.65 -19.70
C MET A 170 2.02 21.42 -20.82
N THR A 171 1.97 20.20 -21.39
CA THR A 171 1.01 19.85 -22.45
C THR A 171 -0.44 20.06 -22.00
N PRO A 172 -1.34 20.50 -22.90
CA PRO A 172 -2.76 20.67 -22.59
C PRO A 172 -3.40 19.39 -22.03
N LYS A 173 -3.09 18.23 -22.63
CA LYS A 173 -3.59 16.92 -22.20
C LYS A 173 -3.21 16.58 -20.76
N ALA A 174 -1.98 16.89 -20.35
CA ALA A 174 -1.53 16.63 -18.97
C ALA A 174 -2.19 17.59 -17.97
N LYS A 175 -2.38 18.86 -18.35
CA LYS A 175 -3.09 19.87 -17.53
C LYS A 175 -4.55 19.49 -17.36
N GLU A 176 -5.26 19.18 -18.43
CA GLU A 176 -6.66 18.75 -18.40
C GLU A 176 -6.86 17.51 -17.52
N LYS A 177 -5.99 16.49 -17.67
CA LYS A 177 -6.03 15.30 -16.82
C LYS A 177 -5.81 15.65 -15.34
N SER A 178 -4.91 16.58 -15.05
CA SER A 178 -4.66 17.06 -13.69
C SER A 178 -5.87 17.80 -13.11
N GLU A 179 -6.52 18.63 -13.93
CA GLU A 179 -7.72 19.37 -13.55
C GLU A 179 -8.90 18.45 -13.30
N LYS A 180 -9.19 17.50 -14.19
CA LYS A 180 -10.20 16.45 -13.97
C LYS A 180 -9.94 15.71 -12.65
N ALA A 181 -8.70 15.29 -12.41
CA ALA A 181 -8.33 14.61 -11.17
C ALA A 181 -8.37 15.52 -9.93
N ARG A 182 -8.28 16.85 -10.08
CA ARG A 182 -8.46 17.83 -9.01
C ARG A 182 -9.94 18.00 -8.72
N SER A 183 -10.76 18.22 -9.74
CA SER A 183 -12.21 18.34 -9.63
C SER A 183 -12.81 17.10 -8.97
N SER A 184 -12.40 15.89 -9.38
CA SER A 184 -12.88 14.66 -8.72
C SER A 184 -12.50 14.54 -7.25
N ARG A 185 -11.37 15.13 -6.82
CA ARG A 185 -10.97 15.12 -5.39
C ARG A 185 -11.70 16.15 -4.56
N LEU A 186 -12.02 17.29 -5.17
CA LEU A 186 -12.75 18.39 -4.52
C LEU A 186 -14.26 18.23 -4.66
N PHE A 187 -14.73 17.28 -5.47
CA PHE A 187 -16.13 16.98 -5.65
C PHE A 187 -16.77 16.64 -4.30
N SER A 188 -17.88 17.31 -4.01
CA SER A 188 -18.64 17.08 -2.79
C SER A 188 -19.34 15.74 -2.88
N ARG A 189 -19.00 14.82 -1.97
CA ARG A 189 -19.65 13.51 -1.87
C ARG A 189 -21.00 13.69 -1.17
N ASP A 190 -22.03 14.02 -1.94
CA ASP A 190 -23.40 14.18 -1.45
C ASP A 190 -23.54 15.26 -0.35
N GLY A 191 -22.80 16.36 -0.49
CA GLY A 191 -22.79 17.44 0.51
C GLY A 191 -21.80 17.25 1.66
N LEU A 192 -21.20 16.07 1.81
CA LEU A 192 -20.28 15.74 2.92
C LEU A 192 -18.85 16.27 2.73
N GLY A 193 -18.63 17.07 1.67
CA GLY A 193 -17.34 17.66 1.35
C GLY A 193 -16.28 16.66 0.89
N ALA A 194 -15.04 17.15 0.80
CA ALA A 194 -13.89 16.35 0.38
C ALA A 194 -13.43 15.42 1.52
N HIS A 195 -13.02 14.20 1.16
CA HIS A 195 -12.49 13.21 2.10
C HIS A 195 -11.26 13.72 2.85
N ARG A 196 -11.26 13.67 4.18
CA ARG A 196 -10.15 14.13 5.04
C ARG A 196 -9.79 13.10 6.10
N HIS A 197 -8.51 12.99 6.43
CA HIS A 197 -8.02 12.17 7.55
C HIS A 197 -6.74 12.79 8.14
N ARG A 198 -6.33 12.30 9.31
CA ARG A 198 -5.22 12.83 10.11
C ARG A 198 -4.11 11.83 10.42
N ALA A 199 -4.18 10.63 9.83
CA ALA A 199 -3.14 9.60 9.95
C ALA A 199 -1.74 10.03 9.41
N GLY A 200 -1.65 11.16 8.71
CA GLY A 200 -0.40 11.62 8.08
C GLY A 200 0.12 10.60 7.08
N SER A 201 1.42 10.28 7.16
CA SER A 201 2.06 9.26 6.32
C SER A 201 1.90 7.83 6.83
N ARG A 202 1.21 7.61 7.95
CA ARG A 202 0.97 6.27 8.50
C ARG A 202 -0.17 5.61 7.72
N SER A 203 0.03 4.35 7.33
CA SER A 203 -1.05 3.51 6.82
C SER A 203 -2.02 3.18 7.94
N TYR A 204 -3.27 2.87 7.59
CA TYR A 204 -4.28 2.51 8.59
C TYR A 204 -3.95 1.15 9.23
N ALA A 205 -3.25 0.27 8.52
CA ALA A 205 -2.69 -0.96 9.05
C ALA A 205 -1.64 -0.67 10.14
N LYS A 206 -0.77 0.33 9.94
CA LYS A 206 0.17 0.76 10.98
C LYS A 206 -0.49 1.54 12.12
N VAL A 207 -1.69 2.08 11.91
CA VAL A 207 -2.50 2.63 13.01
C VAL A 207 -3.07 1.48 13.83
N GLN A 208 -3.65 0.48 13.18
CA GLN A 208 -4.17 -0.73 13.82
C GLN A 208 -3.09 -1.46 14.63
N ASP A 209 -1.91 -1.70 14.05
CA ASP A 209 -0.78 -2.34 14.76
C ASP A 209 -0.38 -1.60 16.04
N VAL A 210 -0.52 -0.27 16.08
CA VAL A 210 -0.17 0.52 17.28
C VAL A 210 -1.28 0.48 18.31
N LEU A 211 -2.54 0.39 17.88
CA LEU A 211 -3.66 0.17 18.81
C LEU A 211 -3.49 -1.21 19.48
N GLU A 212 -3.24 -2.25 18.69
CA GLU A 212 -3.01 -3.61 19.18
C GLU A 212 -1.81 -3.69 20.14
N ALA A 213 -0.67 -3.07 19.78
CA ALA A 213 0.52 -3.04 20.65
C ALA A 213 0.30 -2.29 21.97
N ASN A 214 -0.65 -1.35 22.01
CA ASN A 214 -1.03 -0.61 23.22
C ASN A 214 -2.14 -1.31 24.02
N ASN A 215 -2.61 -2.48 23.58
CA ASN A 215 -3.83 -3.13 24.09
C ASN A 215 -5.07 -2.21 24.03
N GLU A 216 -5.12 -1.31 23.04
CA GLU A 216 -6.28 -0.49 22.70
C GLU A 216 -7.19 -1.26 21.70
N ASP A 217 -8.46 -0.84 21.59
CA ASP A 217 -9.39 -1.37 20.59
C ASP A 217 -8.81 -1.19 19.17
N SER A 218 -8.59 -2.29 18.47
CA SER A 218 -8.00 -2.34 17.12
C SER A 218 -9.05 -2.57 16.02
N SER A 219 -10.34 -2.44 16.35
CA SER A 219 -11.45 -2.55 15.40
C SER A 219 -11.40 -1.49 14.31
N PHE A 220 -12.12 -1.74 13.22
CA PHE A 220 -12.30 -0.81 12.12
C PHE A 220 -12.86 0.54 12.58
N ILE A 221 -13.82 0.53 13.51
CA ILE A 221 -14.37 1.76 14.09
C ILE A 221 -13.29 2.51 14.88
N ALA A 222 -12.47 1.82 15.67
CA ALA A 222 -11.41 2.45 16.45
C ALA A 222 -10.32 3.05 15.55
N VAL A 223 -9.90 2.33 14.50
CA VAL A 223 -8.96 2.88 13.50
C VAL A 223 -9.57 4.09 12.79
N MET A 224 -10.85 4.04 12.43
CA MET A 224 -11.54 5.17 11.80
C MET A 224 -11.59 6.38 12.75
N LYS A 225 -12.01 6.21 14.02
CA LYS A 225 -12.02 7.25 15.05
C LYS A 225 -10.60 7.82 15.24
N LYS A 226 -9.58 7.00 15.45
CA LYS A 226 -8.17 7.45 15.61
C LYS A 226 -7.65 8.26 14.41
N THR A 227 -8.11 7.94 13.20
CA THR A 227 -7.64 8.60 11.97
C THR A 227 -8.45 9.83 11.55
N HIS A 228 -9.67 10.02 12.06
CA HIS A 228 -10.57 11.12 11.65
C HIS A 228 -11.03 12.02 12.80
N GLN A 229 -10.95 11.57 14.04
CA GLN A 229 -11.35 12.32 15.22
C GLN A 229 -10.18 13.14 15.78
N LYS A 230 -10.47 14.34 16.25
CA LYS A 230 -9.59 15.29 16.94
C LYS A 230 -9.47 14.99 18.44
N SER A 231 -8.47 15.60 19.07
CA SER A 231 -8.27 15.49 20.52
C SER A 231 -9.41 16.14 21.31
N ASP A 232 -10.10 17.11 20.72
CA ASP A 232 -11.33 17.72 21.26
C ASP A 232 -12.60 16.88 21.00
N GLY A 233 -12.47 15.68 20.41
CA GLY A 233 -13.58 14.80 20.06
C GLY A 233 -14.27 15.10 18.73
N THR A 234 -14.00 16.25 18.09
CA THR A 234 -14.63 16.61 16.80
C THR A 234 -14.05 15.82 15.63
N TYR A 235 -14.81 15.67 14.53
CA TYR A 235 -14.34 14.95 13.34
C TYR A 235 -13.87 15.90 12.24
N VAL A 236 -12.85 15.48 11.47
CA VAL A 236 -12.40 16.24 10.28
C VAL A 236 -13.12 15.88 8.99
N ASP A 237 -13.94 14.84 9.01
CA ASP A 237 -14.73 14.35 7.88
C ASP A 237 -16.16 14.09 8.36
N GLU A 238 -17.13 14.68 7.68
CA GLU A 238 -18.53 14.61 8.11
C GLU A 238 -19.10 13.20 8.01
N LYS A 239 -18.65 12.40 7.02
CA LYS A 239 -19.07 11.00 6.93
C LYS A 239 -18.47 10.16 8.05
N ALA A 240 -17.25 10.46 8.48
CA ALA A 240 -16.65 9.80 9.63
C ALA A 240 -17.44 10.07 10.93
N ARG A 241 -17.93 11.30 11.11
CA ARG A 241 -18.84 11.66 12.22
C ARG A 241 -20.13 10.82 12.18
N LEU A 242 -20.83 10.85 11.05
CA LEU A 242 -22.09 10.11 10.87
C LEU A 242 -21.93 8.60 11.06
N ILE A 243 -20.80 8.03 10.63
CA ILE A 243 -20.51 6.60 10.85
C ILE A 243 -20.27 6.31 12.33
N ALA A 244 -19.55 7.18 13.04
CA ALA A 244 -19.34 7.02 14.48
C ALA A 244 -20.66 7.07 15.26
N GLU A 245 -21.52 8.03 14.95
CA GLU A 245 -22.83 8.17 15.60
C GLU A 245 -23.72 6.96 15.35
N LYS A 246 -23.86 6.54 14.09
CA LYS A 246 -24.63 5.32 13.75
C LYS A 246 -24.08 4.06 14.40
N PHE A 247 -22.76 3.98 14.57
CA PHE A 247 -22.14 2.85 15.26
C PHE A 247 -22.51 2.85 16.73
N ASP A 248 -22.38 4.00 17.39
CA ASP A 248 -22.72 4.15 18.80
C ASP A 248 -24.23 3.89 19.01
N GLU A 249 -25.12 4.37 18.12
CA GLU A 249 -26.57 4.06 18.10
C GLU A 249 -26.85 2.56 17.96
N HIS A 250 -26.21 1.89 17.00
CA HIS A 250 -26.44 0.45 16.78
C HIS A 250 -25.97 -0.40 17.96
N VAL A 251 -24.88 0.01 18.62
CA VAL A 251 -24.45 -0.66 19.84
C VAL A 251 -25.46 -0.44 20.97
N GLN A 252 -25.97 0.78 21.17
CA GLN A 252 -27.00 1.05 22.19
C GLN A 252 -28.30 0.26 21.94
N GLU A 253 -28.74 0.14 20.69
CA GLU A 253 -29.90 -0.68 20.31
C GLU A 253 -29.67 -2.16 20.65
N ARG A 254 -28.51 -2.71 20.28
CA ARG A 254 -28.12 -4.10 20.61
C ARG A 254 -28.09 -4.35 22.11
N LEU A 255 -27.57 -3.40 22.89
CA LEU A 255 -27.53 -3.47 24.36
C LEU A 255 -28.96 -3.49 24.94
N SER A 256 -29.82 -2.61 24.45
CA SER A 256 -31.23 -2.52 24.90
C SER A 256 -32.02 -3.81 24.62
N GLN A 257 -31.75 -4.49 23.50
CA GLN A 257 -32.37 -5.77 23.17
C GLN A 257 -31.87 -6.93 24.05
N MET A 258 -30.62 -6.89 24.52
CA MET A 258 -30.01 -7.95 25.36
C MET A 258 -30.26 -7.76 26.87
N GLU A 259 -30.39 -6.53 27.36
CA GLU A 259 -30.79 -6.28 28.76
C GLU A 259 -32.18 -6.86 29.07
N SER A 260 -33.04 -6.95 28.05
CA SER A 260 -34.37 -7.57 28.15
C SER A 260 -34.34 -9.09 28.30
N SER A 261 -33.21 -9.77 28.03
CA SER A 261 -33.10 -11.23 28.09
C SER A 261 -32.22 -11.77 29.23
N ASN A 262 -31.13 -11.09 29.63
CA ASN A 262 -30.13 -11.69 30.53
C ASN A 262 -29.73 -10.88 31.77
N GLY A 263 -30.27 -9.67 32.03
CA GLY A 263 -30.05 -8.94 33.29
C GLY A 263 -28.60 -8.48 33.61
N GLU A 264 -27.61 -8.74 32.75
CA GLU A 264 -26.26 -8.19 32.86
C GLU A 264 -26.09 -6.93 31.98
N VAL A 265 -25.51 -5.88 32.56
CA VAL A 265 -25.19 -4.63 31.87
C VAL A 265 -23.97 -4.86 30.97
N LEU A 266 -24.22 -5.05 29.68
CA LEU A 266 -23.18 -5.16 28.66
C LEU A 266 -22.72 -3.75 28.22
N THR A 267 -21.44 -3.61 27.90
CA THR A 267 -20.85 -2.33 27.43
C THR A 267 -20.24 -2.53 26.03
N ILE A 268 -19.83 -1.47 25.33
CA ILE A 268 -19.05 -1.62 24.06
C ILE A 268 -17.83 -2.56 24.24
N ALA A 269 -17.32 -2.70 25.47
CA ALA A 269 -16.21 -3.60 25.78
C ALA A 269 -16.60 -5.09 25.75
N SER A 270 -17.88 -5.45 25.81
CA SER A 270 -18.34 -6.84 25.75
C SER A 270 -18.43 -7.38 24.32
N LEU A 271 -18.45 -6.51 23.31
CA LEU A 271 -18.42 -6.93 21.91
C LEU A 271 -17.02 -7.37 21.51
N SER A 272 -16.93 -8.53 20.88
CA SER A 272 -15.70 -9.02 20.26
C SER A 272 -15.23 -8.07 19.14
N LEU A 273 -13.95 -8.20 18.79
CA LEU A 273 -13.35 -7.43 17.70
C LEU A 273 -14.06 -7.69 16.37
N GLU A 274 -14.44 -8.94 16.13
CA GLU A 274 -15.13 -9.43 14.93
C GLU A 274 -16.52 -8.81 14.84
N GLU A 275 -17.31 -8.85 15.91
CA GLU A 275 -18.65 -8.24 15.96
C GLU A 275 -18.59 -6.73 15.69
N LYS A 276 -17.62 -6.02 16.28
CA LYS A 276 -17.41 -4.59 16.02
C LYS A 276 -17.10 -4.34 14.54
N ASN A 277 -16.28 -5.19 13.91
CA ASN A 277 -15.93 -5.04 12.50
C ASN A 277 -17.11 -5.34 11.58
N GLU A 278 -17.93 -6.35 11.89
CA GLU A 278 -19.15 -6.69 11.16
C GLU A 278 -20.17 -5.56 11.22
N ILE A 279 -20.44 -5.02 12.42
CA ILE A 279 -21.31 -3.87 12.61
C ILE A 279 -20.81 -2.69 11.78
N TYR A 280 -19.51 -2.41 11.82
CA TYR A 280 -18.91 -1.33 11.04
C TYR A 280 -19.14 -1.52 9.53
N VAL A 281 -18.88 -2.71 8.99
CA VAL A 281 -19.08 -3.01 7.56
C VAL A 281 -20.55 -2.88 7.17
N LYS A 282 -21.48 -3.34 8.02
CA LYS A 282 -22.93 -3.22 7.81
C LYS A 282 -23.39 -1.76 7.76
N ILE A 283 -22.92 -0.92 8.69
CA ILE A 283 -23.30 0.51 8.77
C ILE A 283 -22.76 1.30 7.59
N VAL A 284 -21.49 1.07 7.23
CA VAL A 284 -20.81 1.85 6.20
C VAL A 284 -21.24 1.41 4.80
N GLY A 285 -21.50 0.12 4.64
CA GLY A 285 -21.76 -0.52 3.36
C GLY A 285 -20.54 -0.53 2.44
N MET A 286 -20.69 -1.24 1.32
CA MET A 286 -19.68 -1.32 0.27
C MET A 286 -20.02 -0.36 -0.87
N SER A 287 -19.03 0.37 -1.35
CA SER A 287 -19.18 1.13 -2.60
C SER A 287 -19.31 0.19 -3.80
N LYS A 288 -19.74 0.72 -4.96
CA LYS A 288 -19.76 0.01 -6.25
C LYS A 288 -18.40 -0.62 -6.65
N GLN A 289 -17.32 -0.19 -6.02
CA GLN A 289 -15.95 -0.68 -6.25
C GLN A 289 -15.49 -1.66 -5.16
N GLY A 290 -16.40 -2.15 -4.32
CA GLY A 290 -16.11 -3.08 -3.23
C GLY A 290 -15.32 -2.48 -2.06
N ARG A 291 -15.29 -1.15 -1.94
CA ARG A 291 -14.51 -0.46 -0.88
C ARG A 291 -15.41 0.04 0.24
N VAL A 292 -14.97 -0.15 1.48
CA VAL A 292 -15.59 0.39 2.69
C VAL A 292 -14.90 1.69 3.09
N PHE A 293 -15.68 2.71 3.44
CA PHE A 293 -15.11 4.00 3.84
C PHE A 293 -14.27 3.87 5.12
N GLY A 294 -13.23 4.70 5.26
CA GLY A 294 -12.45 4.77 6.50
C GLY A 294 -11.48 3.61 6.75
N LEU A 295 -11.35 2.63 5.85
CA LEU A 295 -10.44 1.48 6.05
C LEU A 295 -9.05 1.62 5.43
N GLY A 296 -8.87 2.49 4.43
CA GLY A 296 -7.56 2.74 3.84
C GLY A 296 -6.83 1.46 3.39
N SER A 297 -5.75 1.07 4.06
CA SER A 297 -4.98 -0.15 3.76
C SER A 297 -5.59 -1.45 4.32
N LEU A 298 -6.63 -1.36 5.16
CA LEU A 298 -7.33 -2.47 5.82
C LEU A 298 -8.45 -3.11 4.98
N GLN A 299 -8.68 -2.65 3.75
CA GLN A 299 -9.77 -3.14 2.89
C GLN A 299 -9.76 -4.67 2.71
N ASN A 300 -8.58 -5.31 2.71
CA ASN A 300 -8.45 -6.76 2.58
C ASN A 300 -9.07 -7.51 3.78
N GLY A 301 -9.11 -6.91 4.97
CA GLY A 301 -9.74 -7.52 6.15
C GLY A 301 -11.25 -7.62 6.02
N VAL A 302 -11.88 -6.80 5.16
CA VAL A 302 -13.32 -6.90 4.87
C VAL A 302 -13.64 -8.14 4.06
N SER A 303 -12.82 -8.46 3.04
CA SER A 303 -12.99 -9.70 2.26
C SER A 303 -12.92 -10.94 3.15
N MET A 304 -12.01 -10.97 4.12
CA MET A 304 -11.90 -12.09 5.07
C MET A 304 -13.11 -12.24 6.00
N LEU A 305 -13.78 -11.14 6.37
CA LEU A 305 -15.00 -11.18 7.20
C LEU A 305 -16.22 -11.65 6.39
N LEU A 306 -16.28 -11.32 5.11
CA LEU A 306 -17.39 -11.71 4.22
C LEU A 306 -17.27 -13.17 3.76
N ASP A 307 -16.04 -13.67 3.56
CA ASP A 307 -15.77 -15.05 3.16
C ASP A 307 -15.76 -16.04 4.35
N GLY A 308 -16.43 -15.69 5.46
CA GLY A 308 -16.35 -16.34 6.77
C GLY A 308 -16.12 -17.86 6.75
N SER A 309 -14.85 -18.27 6.84
CA SER A 309 -14.39 -19.56 7.35
C SER A 309 -12.87 -19.57 7.44
N SER A 310 -12.35 -19.81 8.64
CA SER A 310 -10.97 -20.19 8.87
C SER A 310 -10.73 -21.63 8.39
N VAL A 311 -10.39 -21.81 7.12
CA VAL A 311 -9.81 -23.06 6.60
C VAL A 311 -8.67 -22.70 5.64
N PRO A 312 -7.47 -23.33 5.76
CA PRO A 312 -6.42 -23.19 4.76
C PRO A 312 -6.95 -23.68 3.41
N SER A 313 -6.72 -22.91 2.36
CA SER A 313 -7.11 -23.22 0.98
C SER A 313 -6.88 -24.69 0.62
N GLN A 314 -7.95 -25.48 0.68
CA GLN A 314 -8.11 -26.70 -0.13
C GLN A 314 -9.07 -26.37 -1.28
N PRO A 315 -8.92 -27.03 -2.43
CA PRO A 315 -9.50 -26.57 -3.68
C PRO A 315 -11.02 -26.72 -3.63
N MET A 316 -11.75 -25.63 -3.87
CA MET A 316 -13.17 -25.68 -4.19
C MET A 316 -13.36 -26.47 -5.48
N GLU A 317 -13.93 -27.66 -5.38
CA GLU A 317 -14.31 -28.51 -6.51
C GLU A 317 -15.57 -28.01 -7.26
N GLU A 318 -16.24 -26.95 -6.78
CA GLU A 318 -17.46 -26.42 -7.39
C GLU A 318 -17.24 -25.46 -8.59
N GLY A 319 -15.98 -25.22 -9.01
CA GLY A 319 -15.67 -24.34 -10.14
C GLY A 319 -15.37 -25.05 -11.46
N VAL A 320 -15.13 -26.37 -11.45
CA VAL A 320 -14.55 -27.08 -12.61
C VAL A 320 -15.56 -27.24 -13.75
N GLY A 321 -16.84 -27.52 -13.45
CA GLY A 321 -17.88 -27.73 -14.47
C GLY A 321 -18.21 -26.46 -15.25
N THR A 322 -18.33 -25.31 -14.56
CA THR A 322 -18.60 -24.02 -15.21
C THR A 322 -17.39 -23.51 -15.99
N LEU A 323 -16.17 -23.77 -15.50
CA LEU A 323 -14.95 -23.39 -16.20
C LEU A 323 -14.70 -24.27 -17.43
N ALA A 324 -14.97 -25.57 -17.36
CA ALA A 324 -14.84 -26.50 -18.49
C ALA A 324 -15.79 -26.12 -19.64
N HIS A 325 -17.05 -25.80 -19.34
CA HIS A 325 -18.00 -25.33 -20.35
C HIS A 325 -17.56 -24.02 -21.00
N ARG A 326 -16.96 -23.10 -20.23
CA ARG A 326 -16.46 -21.83 -20.77
C ARG A 326 -15.20 -22.00 -21.62
N VAL A 327 -14.34 -22.97 -21.29
CA VAL A 327 -13.17 -23.33 -22.10
C VAL A 327 -13.61 -23.96 -23.42
N GLU A 328 -14.57 -24.90 -23.39
CA GLU A 328 -15.11 -25.54 -24.59
C GLU A 328 -15.79 -24.51 -25.53
N GLU A 329 -16.54 -23.56 -24.96
CA GLU A 329 -17.14 -22.46 -25.72
C GLU A 329 -16.08 -21.58 -26.42
N LEU A 330 -15.01 -21.22 -25.71
CA LEU A 330 -13.91 -20.43 -26.26
C LEU A 330 -13.11 -21.19 -27.33
N GLU A 331 -12.92 -22.51 -27.17
CA GLU A 331 -12.26 -23.36 -28.17
C GLU A 331 -13.09 -23.45 -29.45
N ASN A 332 -14.41 -23.55 -29.33
CA ASN A 332 -15.34 -23.54 -30.46
C ASN A 332 -15.34 -22.19 -31.19
N GLU A 333 -15.36 -21.06 -30.46
CA GLU A 333 -15.25 -19.72 -31.05
C GLU A 333 -13.89 -19.53 -31.75
N LEU A 334 -12.80 -20.00 -31.16
CA LEU A 334 -11.46 -19.90 -31.74
C LEU A 334 -11.35 -20.73 -33.02
N ARG A 335 -11.94 -21.94 -33.06
CA ARG A 335 -11.99 -22.77 -34.26
C ARG A 335 -12.76 -22.07 -35.38
N LYS A 336 -13.94 -21.51 -35.07
CA LYS A 336 -14.75 -20.76 -36.03
C LYS A 336 -14.00 -19.54 -36.60
N SER A 337 -13.31 -18.80 -35.74
CA SER A 337 -12.50 -17.65 -36.16
C SER A 337 -11.34 -18.04 -37.07
N ARG A 338 -10.70 -19.21 -36.84
CA ARG A 338 -9.66 -19.74 -37.73
C ARG A 338 -10.20 -20.12 -39.11
N ASP A 339 -11.37 -20.77 -39.15
CA ASP A 339 -12.01 -21.15 -40.41
C ASP A 339 -12.44 -19.93 -41.23
N GLU A 340 -12.97 -18.89 -40.57
CA GLU A 340 -13.30 -17.61 -41.19
C GLU A 340 -12.07 -16.90 -41.76
N ASN A 341 -10.94 -16.90 -41.02
CA ASN A 341 -9.68 -16.36 -41.52
C ASN A 341 -9.16 -17.13 -42.74
N LEU A 342 -9.25 -18.46 -42.74
CA LEU A 342 -8.82 -19.28 -43.87
C LEU A 342 -9.68 -19.04 -45.12
N LEU A 343 -10.96 -18.75 -44.93
CA LEU A 343 -11.86 -18.35 -46.01
C LEU A 343 -11.52 -16.96 -46.55
N LEU A 344 -11.17 -16.02 -45.68
CA LEU A 344 -10.71 -14.68 -46.08
C LEU A 344 -9.40 -14.75 -46.87
N GLU A 345 -8.43 -15.54 -46.43
CA GLU A 345 -7.17 -15.76 -47.15
C GLU A 345 -7.40 -16.32 -48.56
N LYS A 346 -8.27 -17.33 -48.70
CA LYS A 346 -8.63 -17.88 -50.02
C LYS A 346 -9.29 -16.83 -50.93
N ARG A 347 -10.14 -15.97 -50.37
CA ARG A 347 -10.77 -14.88 -51.13
C ARG A 347 -9.75 -13.83 -51.56
N LEU A 348 -8.80 -13.49 -50.69
CA LEU A 348 -7.70 -12.58 -51.03
C LEU A 348 -6.83 -13.16 -52.16
N GLN A 349 -6.46 -14.44 -52.08
CA GLN A 349 -5.72 -15.10 -53.16
C GLN A 349 -6.47 -15.07 -54.50
N THR A 350 -7.78 -15.33 -54.46
CA THR A 350 -8.62 -15.26 -55.68
C THR A 350 -8.63 -13.85 -56.28
N ILE A 351 -8.67 -12.82 -55.44
CA ILE A 351 -8.63 -11.42 -55.89
C ILE A 351 -7.25 -11.09 -56.47
N GLU A 352 -6.16 -11.55 -55.85
CA GLU A 352 -4.80 -11.39 -56.36
C GLU A 352 -4.62 -12.06 -57.73
N ASP A 353 -5.14 -13.28 -57.91
CA ASP A 353 -5.05 -14.01 -59.18
C ASP A 353 -5.84 -13.30 -60.30
N ILE A 354 -7.01 -12.73 -59.98
CA ILE A 354 -7.79 -11.91 -60.92
C ILE A 354 -7.03 -10.62 -61.28
N TYR A 355 -6.41 -9.97 -60.30
CA TYR A 355 -5.62 -8.76 -60.51
C TYR A 355 -4.41 -9.01 -61.42
N ILE A 356 -3.71 -10.13 -61.21
CA ILE A 356 -2.56 -10.52 -62.06
C ILE A 356 -3.03 -10.85 -63.48
N SER A 357 -4.14 -11.59 -63.62
CA SER A 357 -4.68 -11.97 -64.93
C SER A 357 -5.12 -10.76 -65.75
N THR A 358 -5.79 -9.79 -65.14
CA THR A 358 -6.23 -8.55 -65.79
C THR A 358 -5.08 -7.60 -66.13
N SER A 359 -4.00 -7.62 -65.34
CA SER A 359 -2.78 -6.84 -65.61
C SER A 359 -1.93 -7.41 -66.74
N SER A 360 -2.05 -8.71 -67.06
CA SER A 360 -1.29 -9.34 -68.16
C SER A 360 -1.94 -9.17 -69.56
N VAL A 361 -3.24 -8.86 -69.63
CA VAL A 361 -3.97 -8.66 -70.91
C VAL A 361 -3.71 -7.28 -71.52
N GLY A 362 -3.05 -6.36 -70.80
CA GLY A 362 -2.74 -5.01 -71.25
C GLY A 362 -1.45 -4.84 -72.08
N VAL A 363 -0.73 -5.92 -72.41
CA VAL A 363 0.49 -5.85 -73.22
C VAL A 363 0.49 -6.92 -74.30
N ALA A 364 -0.16 -6.61 -75.42
CA ALA A 364 0.17 -7.21 -76.72
C ALA A 364 0.42 -6.03 -77.70
N PRO A 365 1.45 -6.12 -78.57
CA PRO A 365 2.06 -5.00 -79.28
C PRO A 365 1.16 -4.31 -80.31
#